data_AF-A0A0K0DAL2-F1
#
_entry.id   AF-A0A0K0DAL2-F1
#
_cell.length_a   1.000
_cell.length_b   1.000
_cell.length_c   1.000
_cell.angle_alpha   90.00
_cell.angle_beta   90.00
_cell.angle_gamma   90.00
#
_symmetry.space_group_name_H-M   'P 1'
#
loop_
_entity.id
_entity.type
_entity.pdbx_description
1 polymer ?
#
loop_
_entity_poly.entity_id
_entity_poly.type
_entity_poly.pdbx_seq_one_letter_code
_entity_poly.pdbx_strand_id
1 'polypeptide(L)'
;MSAVYTGFEQIQLYATAISTLKIPLKTSAECALDIGIQSKLIGDVLIAMTILWMGMERFIAITFPFFYRISVDRRYLRCILVPILSAVIVIVVLLFGLMCVLSDNHSLTYNCGRKSTFGTAFSAFIYISCIVSNLMSTTLNAFAYGKARTTMKNNP
;
A
#
# COMPACT_ATOMS: atom_id res chain seq x y z
N MET A 1 8.00 -8.16 10.31
CA MET A 1 8.45 -7.23 11.37
C MET A 1 7.28 -6.58 12.11
N SER A 2 6.27 -6.03 11.42
CA SER A 2 5.10 -5.40 12.08
C SER A 2 4.28 -6.34 12.97
N ALA A 3 4.13 -7.63 12.60
CA ALA A 3 3.41 -8.62 13.43
C ALA A 3 4.10 -8.89 14.78
N VAL A 4 5.44 -8.92 14.79
CA VAL A 4 6.26 -9.10 16.00
C VAL A 4 6.17 -7.85 16.88
N TYR A 5 6.13 -6.67 16.25
CA TYR A 5 5.97 -5.39 16.95
C TYR A 5 4.61 -5.26 17.63
N THR A 6 3.52 -5.60 16.93
CA THR A 6 2.18 -5.64 17.53
C THR A 6 2.06 -6.68 18.65
N GLY A 7 2.76 -7.82 18.53
CA GLY A 7 2.80 -8.82 19.59
C GLY A 7 3.55 -8.31 20.83
N PHE A 8 4.66 -7.60 20.64
CA PHE A 8 5.46 -7.04 21.73
C PHE A 8 4.74 -5.89 22.46
N GLU A 9 4.08 -4.99 21.71
CA GLU A 9 3.23 -3.95 22.29
C GLU A 9 2.09 -4.53 23.13
N GLN A 10 1.44 -5.61 22.66
CA GLN A 10 0.41 -6.29 23.44
C GLN A 10 0.97 -6.83 24.76
N ILE A 11 2.14 -7.46 24.74
CA ILE A 11 2.76 -8.01 25.95
C ILE A 11 3.07 -6.90 26.97
N GLN A 12 3.60 -5.77 26.52
CA GLN A 12 3.85 -4.62 27.41
C GLN A 12 2.55 -4.02 27.96
N LEU A 13 1.52 -3.88 27.13
CA LEU A 13 0.19 -3.41 27.57
C LEU A 13 -0.42 -4.30 28.64
N TYR A 14 -0.36 -5.63 28.48
CA TYR A 14 -0.85 -6.57 29.48
C TYR A 14 -0.02 -6.49 30.78
N ALA A 15 1.31 -6.36 30.68
CA ALA A 15 2.17 -6.21 31.85
C ALA A 15 1.86 -4.93 32.66
N THR A 16 1.66 -3.80 31.98
CA THR A 16 1.32 -2.52 32.63
C THR A 16 -0.11 -2.50 33.16
N ALA A 17 -1.06 -3.15 32.48
CA ALA A 17 -2.44 -3.27 32.97
C ALA A 17 -2.51 -4.11 34.26
N ILE A 18 -1.73 -5.19 34.34
CA ILE A 18 -1.62 -6.04 35.53
C ILE A 18 -0.96 -5.27 36.69
N SER A 19 0.05 -4.45 36.43
CA SER A 19 0.75 -3.70 37.50
C SER A 19 -0.04 -2.51 38.03
N THR A 20 -0.85 -1.86 37.18
CA THR A 20 -1.44 -0.55 37.49
C THR A 20 -2.95 -0.60 37.73
N LEU A 21 -3.60 -1.75 37.46
CA LEU A 21 -5.06 -1.94 37.49
C LEU A 21 -5.86 -0.91 36.68
N LYS A 22 -5.19 -0.18 35.78
CA LYS A 22 -5.76 0.89 34.95
C LYS A 22 -5.39 0.62 33.50
N ILE A 23 -6.35 0.81 32.61
CA ILE A 23 -6.16 0.66 31.17
C ILE A 23 -5.68 2.00 30.62
N PRO A 24 -4.46 2.11 30.06
CA PRO A 24 -3.99 3.37 29.49
C PRO A 24 -4.85 3.72 28.27
N LEU A 25 -5.45 4.92 28.30
CA LEU A 25 -6.13 5.51 27.15
C LEU A 25 -5.06 6.10 26.22
N LYS A 26 -5.01 5.66 24.96
CA LYS A 26 -4.16 6.26 23.92
C LYS A 26 -5.03 7.19 23.07
N THR A 27 -4.46 8.29 22.59
CA THR A 27 -5.14 9.15 21.60
C THR A 27 -4.97 8.62 20.18
N SER A 28 -5.90 8.94 19.27
CA SER A 28 -5.79 8.56 17.85
C SER A 28 -4.49 9.07 17.21
N ALA A 29 -3.98 10.24 17.60
CA ALA A 29 -2.70 10.78 17.15
C ALA A 29 -1.49 9.95 17.60
N GLU A 30 -1.42 9.57 18.89
CA GLU A 30 -0.33 8.72 19.41
C GLU A 30 -0.35 7.34 18.74
N CYS A 31 -1.54 6.82 18.47
CA CYS A 31 -1.75 5.55 17.80
C CYS A 31 -1.38 5.62 16.30
N ALA A 32 -1.55 6.77 15.65
CA ALA A 32 -1.15 6.97 14.26
C ALA A 32 0.37 7.14 14.11
N LEU A 33 1.06 7.62 15.13
CA LEU A 33 2.52 7.67 15.17
C LEU A 33 3.17 6.30 15.43
N ASP A 34 2.37 5.28 15.74
CA ASP A 34 2.89 3.95 15.98
C ASP A 34 3.51 3.34 14.70
N ILE A 35 4.78 2.99 14.82
CA ILE A 35 5.61 2.44 13.73
C ILE A 35 5.00 1.13 13.21
N GLY A 36 4.33 0.35 14.07
CA GLY A 36 3.69 -0.91 13.68
C GLY A 36 2.55 -0.72 12.69
N ILE A 37 1.70 0.29 12.92
CA ILE A 37 0.54 0.57 12.06
C ILE A 37 0.99 1.26 10.77
N GLN A 38 1.90 2.22 10.88
CA GLN A 38 2.45 2.94 9.73
C GLN A 38 3.18 2.01 8.76
N SER A 39 4.04 1.12 9.28
CA SER A 39 4.76 0.15 8.43
C SER A 39 3.82 -0.80 7.70
N LYS A 40 2.72 -1.23 8.33
CA LYS A 40 1.69 -2.06 7.68
C LYS A 40 0.95 -1.30 6.58
N LEU A 41 0.61 -0.04 6.84
CA LEU A 41 -0.05 0.84 5.87
C LEU A 41 0.83 1.08 4.63
N ILE A 42 2.10 1.40 4.86
CA ILE A 42 3.12 1.59 3.82
C ILE A 42 3.24 0.32 2.97
N GLY A 43 3.35 -0.84 3.62
CA GLY A 43 3.46 -2.13 2.95
C GLY A 43 2.28 -2.41 2.03
N ASP A 44 1.04 -2.24 2.52
CA ASP A 44 -0.18 -2.51 1.73
C ASP A 44 -0.25 -1.62 0.46
N VAL A 45 0.03 -0.32 0.60
CA VAL A 45 -0.06 0.63 -0.53
C VAL A 45 1.09 0.40 -1.52
N LEU A 46 2.31 0.16 -1.03
CA LEU A 46 3.47 -0.08 -1.88
C LEU A 46 3.30 -1.37 -2.70
N ILE A 47 2.79 -2.43 -2.09
CA ILE A 47 2.48 -3.69 -2.79
C ILE A 47 1.42 -3.46 -3.88
N ALA A 48 0.32 -2.75 -3.57
CA ALA A 48 -0.72 -2.47 -4.55
C ALA A 48 -0.21 -1.67 -5.77
N MET A 49 0.58 -0.62 -5.52
CA MET A 49 1.11 0.25 -6.58
C MET A 49 2.16 -0.46 -7.44
N THR A 50 3.02 -1.29 -6.85
CA THR A 50 4.02 -2.06 -7.59
C THR A 50 3.37 -3.12 -8.49
N ILE A 51 2.33 -3.81 -8.01
CA ILE A 51 1.56 -4.79 -8.80
C ILE A 51 0.88 -4.10 -10.00
N LEU A 52 0.28 -2.92 -9.79
CA LEU A 52 -0.31 -2.13 -10.88
C LEU A 52 0.72 -1.75 -11.92
N TRP A 53 1.85 -1.20 -11.49
CA TRP A 53 2.90 -0.74 -12.38
C TRP A 53 3.47 -1.90 -13.22
N MET A 54 3.74 -3.03 -12.58
CA MET A 54 4.21 -4.24 -13.26
C MET A 54 3.22 -4.72 -14.35
N GLY A 55 1.91 -4.67 -14.08
CA GLY A 55 0.88 -5.00 -15.07
C GLY A 55 0.84 -4.01 -16.23
N MET A 56 0.99 -2.72 -15.94
CA MET A 56 1.03 -1.66 -16.95
C MET A 56 2.26 -1.76 -17.86
N GLU A 57 3.45 -2.02 -17.30
CA GLU A 57 4.67 -2.21 -18.08
C GLU A 57 4.54 -3.36 -19.08
N ARG A 58 3.97 -4.49 -18.64
CA ARG A 58 3.74 -5.66 -19.51
C ARG A 58 2.75 -5.37 -20.61
N PHE A 59 1.67 -4.66 -20.30
CA PHE A 59 0.66 -4.27 -21.29
C PHE A 59 1.24 -3.34 -22.36
N ILE A 60 2.02 -2.32 -21.96
CA ILE A 60 2.65 -1.37 -22.89
C ILE A 60 3.66 -2.09 -23.79
N ALA A 61 4.50 -2.95 -23.21
CA ALA A 61 5.52 -3.69 -23.96
C ALA A 61 4.93 -4.59 -25.05
N ILE A 62 3.79 -5.25 -24.78
CA ILE A 62 3.14 -6.15 -25.74
C ILE A 62 2.25 -5.39 -26.73
N THR A 63 1.59 -4.31 -26.29
CA THR A 63 0.66 -3.58 -27.15
C THR A 63 1.39 -2.70 -28.16
N PHE A 64 2.48 -2.05 -27.74
CA PHE A 64 3.25 -1.09 -28.54
C PHE A 64 4.77 -1.31 -28.40
N PRO A 65 5.31 -2.37 -29.01
CA PRO A 65 6.74 -2.71 -28.89
C PRO A 65 7.68 -1.62 -29.41
N PHE A 66 7.27 -0.87 -30.45
CA PHE A 66 8.09 0.19 -31.05
C PHE A 66 8.21 1.43 -30.14
N PHE A 67 7.09 1.91 -29.58
CA PHE A 67 7.09 3.00 -28.60
C PHE A 67 7.79 2.60 -27.29
N TYR A 68 7.63 1.34 -26.87
CA TYR A 68 8.33 0.82 -25.70
C TYR A 68 9.85 0.82 -25.90
N ARG A 69 10.34 0.44 -27.09
CA ARG A 69 11.77 0.45 -27.40
C ARG A 69 12.34 1.88 -27.46
N ILE A 70 11.61 2.83 -28.05
CA ILE A 70 12.06 4.24 -28.12
C ILE A 70 12.00 4.94 -26.77
N SER A 71 10.92 4.75 -26.01
CA SER A 71 10.69 5.49 -24.77
C SER A 71 11.35 4.85 -23.55
N VAL A 72 11.65 3.55 -23.58
CA VAL A 72 12.07 2.76 -22.41
C VAL A 72 13.43 2.06 -22.60
N ASP A 73 14.22 2.42 -23.62
CA ASP A 73 15.63 1.96 -23.76
C ASP A 73 16.55 2.56 -22.68
N ARG A 74 16.13 3.64 -22.02
CA ARG A 74 16.84 4.18 -20.86
C ARG A 74 16.56 3.31 -19.63
N ARG A 75 17.51 2.43 -19.31
CA ARG A 75 17.59 1.62 -18.08
C ARG A 75 17.30 2.43 -16.80
N TYR A 76 17.63 3.73 -16.81
CA TYR A 76 17.33 4.70 -15.76
C TYR A 76 15.83 4.88 -15.47
N LEU A 77 14.98 4.92 -16.51
CA LEU A 77 13.54 5.15 -16.33
C LEU A 77 12.86 3.98 -15.62
N ARG A 78 13.27 2.74 -15.89
CA ARG A 78 12.68 1.54 -15.25
C ARG A 78 13.16 1.34 -13.81
N CYS A 79 14.46 1.47 -13.54
CA CYS A 79 15.01 1.14 -12.22
C CYS A 79 14.90 2.29 -11.20
N ILE A 80 14.79 3.54 -11.64
CA ILE A 80 14.84 4.71 -10.75
C ILE A 80 13.53 5.49 -10.78
N LEU A 81 12.97 5.78 -11.96
CA LEU A 81 11.76 6.60 -12.03
C LEU A 81 10.53 5.92 -11.42
N VAL A 82 10.36 4.61 -11.70
CA VAL A 82 9.24 3.79 -11.22
C VAL A 82 9.17 3.71 -9.70
N PRO A 83 10.24 3.30 -8.98
CA PRO A 83 10.19 3.25 -7.52
C PRO A 83 10.02 4.65 -6.92
N ILE A 84 10.62 5.69 -7.52
CA ILE A 84 10.44 7.07 -7.05
C ILE A 84 8.98 7.52 -7.18
N LEU A 85 8.33 7.30 -8.33
CA LEU A 85 6.92 7.63 -8.54
C LEU A 85 6.02 6.88 -7.54
N SER A 86 6.27 5.59 -7.33
CA SER A 86 5.52 4.79 -6.36
C SER A 86 5.73 5.29 -4.93
N ALA A 87 6.96 5.67 -4.56
CA ALA A 87 7.28 6.21 -3.25
C ALA A 87 6.61 7.57 -3.01
N VAL A 88 6.58 8.46 -4.01
CA VAL A 88 5.89 9.75 -3.92
C VAL A 88 4.40 9.56 -3.68
N ILE A 89 3.75 8.65 -4.41
CA ILE A 89 2.32 8.35 -4.22
C ILE A 89 2.05 7.81 -2.81
N VAL A 90 2.89 6.88 -2.32
CA VAL A 90 2.80 6.34 -0.96
C VAL A 90 2.94 7.46 0.08
N ILE A 91 3.90 8.37 -0.08
CA ILE A 91 4.12 9.52 0.81
C ILE A 91 2.89 10.44 0.83
N VAL A 92 2.29 10.75 -0.32
CA VAL A 92 1.09 11.60 -0.38
C VAL A 92 -0.09 10.97 0.36
N VAL A 93 -0.32 9.65 0.18
CA VAL A 93 -1.39 8.92 0.88
C VAL A 93 -1.15 8.89 2.39
N LEU A 94 0.10 8.73 2.82
CA LEU A 94 0.47 8.78 4.23
C LEU A 94 0.23 10.15 4.85
N LEU A 95 0.69 11.21 4.19
CA LEU A 95 0.50 12.59 4.65
C LEU A 95 -0.98 12.94 4.74
N PHE A 96 -1.78 12.55 3.74
CA PHE A 96 -3.22 12.75 3.78
C PHE A 96 -3.87 12.01 4.97
N GLY A 97 -3.49 10.75 5.20
CA GLY A 97 -3.96 10.00 6.37
C GLY A 97 -3.56 10.65 7.70
N LEU A 98 -2.33 11.17 7.78
CA LEU A 98 -1.80 11.84 8.98
C LEU A 98 -2.52 13.16 9.26
N MET A 99 -2.81 13.94 8.22
CA MET A 99 -3.61 15.17 8.31
C MET A 99 -5.04 14.91 8.78
N CYS A 100 -5.68 13.84 8.29
CA CYS A 100 -7.01 13.43 8.76
C CYS A 100 -7.00 13.06 10.24
N VAL A 101 -5.97 12.36 10.72
CA VAL A 101 -5.86 11.99 12.14
C VAL A 101 -5.63 13.22 13.03
N LEU A 102 -4.73 14.11 12.63
CA LEU A 102 -4.43 15.32 13.40
C LEU A 102 -5.65 16.25 13.51
N SER A 103 -6.57 16.20 12.55
CA SER A 103 -7.80 16.99 12.56
C SER A 103 -8.92 16.39 13.41
N ASP A 104 -8.93 15.07 13.64
CA ASP A 104 -10.04 14.35 14.29
C ASP A 104 -9.52 13.51 15.49
N ASN A 105 -8.94 14.24 16.46
CA ASN A 105 -8.33 13.68 17.66
C ASN A 105 -9.40 13.19 18.64
N HIS A 106 -9.68 11.89 18.62
CA HIS A 106 -10.55 11.23 19.59
C HIS A 106 -9.74 10.27 20.46
N SER A 107 -10.20 10.08 21.70
CA SER A 107 -9.61 9.11 22.62
C SER A 107 -9.98 7.70 22.17
N LEU A 108 -8.98 6.83 22.10
CA LEU A 108 -9.14 5.43 21.73
C LEU A 108 -8.83 4.55 22.94
N THR A 109 -9.65 3.52 23.13
CA THR A 109 -9.31 2.39 24.00
C THR A 109 -8.05 1.71 23.50
N TYR A 110 -7.27 1.13 24.42
CA TYR A 110 -5.91 0.58 24.28
C TYR A 110 -5.55 -0.21 22.99
N ASN A 111 -6.53 -0.71 22.23
CA ASN A 111 -6.29 -1.50 21.04
C ASN A 111 -6.12 -0.61 19.80
N CYS A 112 -4.87 -0.40 19.43
CA CYS A 112 -4.45 0.41 18.30
C CYS A 112 -4.64 -0.33 16.96
N GLY A 113 -5.85 -0.23 16.39
CA GLY A 113 -6.20 -0.83 15.10
C GLY A 113 -6.36 0.20 13.98
N ARG A 114 -5.97 -0.14 12.74
CA ARG A 114 -6.06 0.75 11.55
C ARG A 114 -7.44 1.41 11.35
N LYS A 115 -8.52 0.66 11.61
CA LYS A 115 -9.92 1.14 11.53
C LYS A 115 -10.25 2.15 12.64
N SER A 116 -9.63 2.00 13.80
CA SER A 116 -9.81 2.87 14.96
C SER A 116 -8.99 4.15 14.82
N THR A 117 -7.77 4.03 14.31
CA THR A 117 -6.81 5.14 14.20
C THR A 117 -7.12 6.09 13.05
N PHE A 118 -7.41 5.57 11.84
CA PHE A 118 -7.65 6.38 10.65
C PHE A 118 -9.14 6.48 10.26
N GLY A 119 -10.02 5.86 11.05
CA GLY A 119 -11.43 5.74 10.73
C GLY A 119 -11.75 4.63 9.70
N THR A 120 -13.04 4.34 9.60
CA THR A 120 -13.58 3.29 8.74
C THR A 120 -13.45 3.63 7.25
N ALA A 121 -13.69 4.90 6.90
CA ALA A 121 -13.68 5.38 5.52
C ALA A 121 -12.29 5.30 4.88
N PHE A 122 -11.24 5.77 5.56
CA PHE A 122 -9.87 5.71 5.03
C PHE A 122 -9.35 4.28 4.90
N SER A 123 -9.61 3.44 5.92
CA SER A 123 -9.20 2.04 5.86
C SER A 123 -9.93 1.28 4.74
N ALA A 124 -11.21 1.59 4.49
CA ALA A 124 -11.97 1.03 3.37
C ALA A 124 -11.45 1.53 2.03
N PHE A 125 -11.14 2.82 1.89
CA PHE A 125 -10.55 3.40 0.68
C PHE A 125 -9.27 2.67 0.27
N ILE A 126 -8.33 2.49 1.21
CA ILE A 126 -7.08 1.75 0.93
C ILE A 126 -7.39 0.32 0.51
N TYR A 127 -8.31 -0.37 1.20
CA TYR A 127 -8.65 -1.75 0.87
C TYR A 127 -9.26 -1.89 -0.53
N ILE A 128 -10.21 -1.01 -0.88
CA ILE A 128 -10.81 -0.93 -2.22
C ILE A 128 -9.73 -0.63 -3.26
N SER A 129 -8.84 0.32 -2.98
CA SER A 129 -7.74 0.68 -3.89
C SER A 129 -6.82 -0.51 -4.17
N CYS A 130 -6.51 -1.32 -3.15
CA CYS A 130 -5.70 -2.53 -3.31
C CYS A 130 -6.40 -3.58 -4.18
N ILE A 131 -7.71 -3.78 -3.97
CA ILE A 131 -8.49 -4.74 -4.77
C ILE A 131 -8.54 -4.29 -6.23
N VAL A 132 -8.89 -3.02 -6.48
CA VAL A 132 -8.96 -2.44 -7.83
C VAL A 132 -7.59 -2.54 -8.53
N SER A 133 -6.52 -2.23 -7.80
CA SER A 133 -5.14 -2.34 -8.26
C SER A 133 -4.81 -3.75 -8.75
N ASN A 134 -5.15 -4.76 -7.96
CA ASN A 134 -4.87 -6.15 -8.28
C ASN A 134 -5.74 -6.67 -9.45
N LEU A 135 -7.02 -6.30 -9.47
CA LEU A 135 -7.93 -6.65 -10.57
C LEU A 135 -7.45 -6.04 -11.89
N MET A 136 -7.11 -4.76 -11.89
CA MET A 136 -6.64 -4.06 -13.07
C MET A 136 -5.30 -4.63 -13.58
N SER A 137 -4.37 -4.96 -12.68
CA SER A 137 -3.13 -5.64 -13.07
C SER A 137 -3.39 -7.01 -13.70
N THR A 138 -4.32 -7.78 -13.12
CA THR A 138 -4.68 -9.11 -13.64
C THR A 138 -5.33 -9.03 -15.02
N THR A 139 -6.26 -8.10 -15.23
CA THR A 139 -6.93 -7.93 -16.53
C THR A 139 -5.97 -7.43 -17.60
N LEU A 140 -5.08 -6.49 -17.27
CA LEU A 140 -4.03 -6.02 -18.18
C LEU A 140 -3.09 -7.16 -18.58
N ASN A 141 -2.66 -7.98 -17.62
CA ASN A 141 -1.82 -9.14 -17.88
C ASN A 141 -2.54 -10.20 -18.74
N ALA A 142 -3.82 -10.47 -18.48
CA ALA A 142 -4.62 -11.41 -19.26
C ALA A 142 -4.81 -10.93 -20.71
N PHE A 143 -5.09 -9.63 -20.90
CA PHE A 143 -5.20 -9.04 -22.23
C PHE A 143 -3.88 -9.12 -22.99
N ALA A 144 -2.78 -8.79 -22.33
CA ALA A 144 -1.45 -8.84 -22.93
C ALA A 144 -1.08 -10.28 -23.34
N TYR A 145 -1.41 -11.29 -22.52
CA TYR A 145 -1.22 -12.69 -22.86
C TYR A 145 -2.08 -13.12 -24.05
N GLY A 146 -3.34 -12.69 -24.10
CA GLY A 146 -4.25 -12.95 -25.23
C GLY A 146 -3.69 -12.37 -26.54
N LYS A 147 -3.25 -11.10 -26.52
CA LYS A 147 -2.64 -10.44 -27.68
C LYS A 147 -1.34 -11.13 -28.11
N ALA A 148 -0.46 -11.49 -27.17
CA ALA A 148 0.77 -12.21 -27.48
C ALA A 148 0.48 -13.56 -28.17
N ARG A 149 -0.50 -14.32 -27.67
CA ARG A 149 -0.91 -15.59 -28.27
C ARG A 149 -1.44 -15.42 -29.71
N THR A 150 -2.22 -14.37 -29.98
CA THR A 150 -2.71 -14.08 -31.34
C THR A 150 -1.57 -13.71 -32.29
N THR A 151 -0.59 -12.92 -31.84
CA THR A 151 0.57 -12.54 -32.65
C THR A 151 1.46 -13.73 -33.00
N MET A 152 1.67 -14.66 -32.05
CA MET A 152 2.42 -15.90 -32.30
C MET A 152 1.68 -16.84 -33.26
N LYS A 153 0.35 -16.91 -33.19
CA LYS A 153 -0.44 -17.73 -34.13
C LYS A 153 -0.40 -17.19 -35.57
N ASN A 154 -0.28 -15.86 -35.73
CA ASN A 154 -0.28 -15.19 -37.04
C ASN A 154 1.10 -15.10 -37.70
N ASN A 155 2.19 -15.38 -36.98
CA ASN A 155 3.55 -15.45 -37.52
C ASN A 155 4.14 -16.83 -37.18
N PRO A 156 3.82 -17.89 -37.95
CA PRO A 156 4.39 -19.23 -37.74
C PRO A 156 5.91 -19.27 -37.99
#